data_AF-A0A3R6W8E1-F1
#
_entry.id   AF-A0A3R6W8E1-F1
#
_cell.length_a   1.000
_cell.length_b   1.000
_cell.length_c   1.000
_cell.angle_alpha   90.00
_cell.angle_beta   90.00
_cell.angle_gamma   90.00
#
_symmetry.space_group_name_H-M   'P 1'
#
loop_
_entity.id
_entity.type
_entity.pdbx_description
1 polymer ?
#
loop_
_entity_poly.entity_id
_entity_poly.type
_entity_poly.pdbx_seq_one_letter_code
_entity_poly.pdbx_strand_id
1 'polypeptide(L)'
;MRKRRHPSKVCAAATINEEDVAKRDDVWHSDVVGYELRSSGFLVVTVQRCIPPDLVMSNVFIYFRGGGPGGVWWVSHANTTGCVLTCTSKSKLPHSEWDVTPPLVDGENVVLRQRTKLPEGDPPSSFTADASVPPATISCAILPPLVSYCRTTVFNVFEINTVLQTFRADAFFELRFRTIAASDVPQASVVDLLDSLYINTSVVECLNTASVEGDVQSWSSYTPSTHHKGTLMDYCLKLRFKGCFSEMLELWPFPFDTQGLTMSLTINRPTSYVVFRSNDDFPSVFLVNRFAISNLFHVVTAEHVLPRVGVSDPAESSQGYRYSCIDFTVILQRKPGYYVSNVMVPITILTYLGFLSFGIESFRTRMATSNRISISVTLLLTAVAYKFAIAGALPQISYLTSLDWYVTMSSVVMVVVTVENAVFPWLCVTTADDDVCFDTEQTVMWTMFVLFTGGVVGSVVVMWWASVRRRNANDTLVAQHQVRLLAAKDYPTACYKSRRAMVDHVLAKMNLPRLEWVHQKTNHDTSGPYVGHVSTETAKAHLAAFVAADDRNICE
;
A
#
# COMPACT_ATOMS: atom_id res chain seq x y z
N MET A 1 -3.30 -3.35 30.18
CA MET A 1 -3.54 -2.25 29.23
C MET A 1 -4.31 -2.79 28.02
N ARG A 2 -5.54 -2.32 27.80
CA ARG A 2 -6.39 -2.70 26.64
C ARG A 2 -5.64 -2.40 25.34
N LYS A 3 -5.41 -3.41 24.49
CA LYS A 3 -5.04 -3.22 23.08
C LYS A 3 -6.11 -2.32 22.44
N ARG A 4 -5.83 -1.02 22.31
CA ARG A 4 -6.64 -0.12 21.49
C ARG A 4 -6.54 -0.65 20.06
N ARG A 5 -7.64 -1.15 19.50
CA ARG A 5 -7.76 -1.35 18.05
C ARG A 5 -7.58 0.02 17.42
N HIS A 6 -6.48 0.21 16.70
CA HIS A 6 -6.22 1.43 15.95
C HIS A 6 -7.03 1.40 14.66
N PRO A 7 -7.61 2.54 14.23
CA PRO A 7 -8.26 2.63 12.94
C PRO A 7 -7.20 2.56 11.83
N SER A 8 -7.62 2.11 10.65
CA SER A 8 -6.89 2.05 9.38
C SER A 8 -5.80 0.97 9.24
N LYS A 9 -6.21 -0.30 9.24
CA LYS A 9 -5.73 -1.20 8.19
C LYS A 9 -6.80 -1.20 7.11
N VAL A 10 -6.75 -0.24 6.20
CA VAL A 10 -7.73 -0.11 5.11
C VAL A 10 -7.72 -1.38 4.23
N CYS A 11 -6.55 -2.00 4.08
CA CYS A 11 -6.39 -3.41 3.74
C CYS A 11 -5.88 -4.20 4.95
N ALA A 12 -6.68 -5.12 5.48
CA ALA A 12 -6.16 -6.07 6.44
C ALA A 12 -5.06 -6.88 5.75
N ALA A 13 -3.87 -6.89 6.35
CA ALA A 13 -2.69 -7.66 5.95
C ALA A 13 -2.90 -9.19 6.00
N ALA A 14 -4.14 -9.68 5.92
CA ALA A 14 -4.34 -11.03 5.45
C ALA A 14 -3.96 -10.99 3.97
N THR A 15 -2.71 -11.36 3.67
CA THR A 15 -2.41 -11.94 2.35
C THR A 15 -3.56 -12.88 2.06
N ILE A 16 -4.21 -12.73 0.90
CA ILE A 16 -5.13 -13.74 0.41
C ILE A 16 -4.43 -15.06 0.66
N ASN A 17 -4.91 -15.85 1.63
CA ASN A 17 -4.44 -17.22 1.75
C ASN A 17 -4.93 -17.81 0.44
N GLU A 18 -4.01 -18.00 -0.50
CA GLU A 18 -4.33 -18.54 -1.81
C GLU A 18 -4.93 -19.94 -1.66
N GLU A 19 -4.79 -20.59 -0.50
CA GLU A 19 -5.60 -21.75 -0.13
C GLU A 19 -7.10 -21.48 -0.13
N ASP A 20 -7.59 -20.29 0.24
CA ASP A 20 -9.03 -19.95 0.21
C ASP A 20 -9.54 -19.67 -1.21
N VAL A 21 -8.66 -19.20 -2.12
CA VAL A 21 -8.98 -18.98 -3.55
C VAL A 21 -8.78 -20.27 -4.36
N ALA A 22 -7.75 -21.06 -4.06
CA ALA A 22 -7.47 -22.35 -4.70
C ALA A 22 -8.43 -23.46 -4.20
N LYS A 23 -8.87 -23.45 -2.94
CA LYS A 23 -10.03 -24.25 -2.50
C LYS A 23 -11.30 -23.88 -3.27
N ARG A 24 -11.31 -22.70 -3.91
CA ARG A 24 -12.38 -22.27 -4.80
C ARG A 24 -12.13 -22.56 -6.29
N ASP A 25 -10.93 -22.93 -6.72
CA ASP A 25 -10.72 -23.34 -8.13
C ASP A 25 -11.35 -24.74 -8.41
N ASP A 26 -11.63 -25.52 -7.36
CA ASP A 26 -12.41 -26.77 -7.40
C ASP A 26 -13.94 -26.58 -7.25
N VAL A 27 -14.44 -25.33 -7.33
CA VAL A 27 -15.69 -24.92 -6.64
C VAL A 27 -16.96 -25.67 -7.00
N TRP A 28 -17.15 -26.12 -8.24
CA TRP A 28 -18.23 -27.02 -8.66
C TRP A 28 -18.32 -26.98 -10.18
N HIS A 29 -18.33 -28.17 -10.80
CA HIS A 29 -18.69 -28.39 -12.19
C HIS A 29 -19.74 -29.48 -12.24
N SER A 30 -20.71 -29.34 -13.14
CA SER A 30 -21.73 -30.36 -13.36
C SER A 30 -22.08 -30.46 -14.84
N ASP A 31 -22.39 -31.67 -15.27
CA ASP A 31 -23.01 -31.88 -16.58
C ASP A 31 -24.49 -31.46 -16.52
N VAL A 32 -24.97 -30.90 -17.64
CA VAL A 32 -26.34 -30.40 -17.80
C VAL A 32 -27.20 -31.49 -18.41
N VAL A 33 -28.22 -31.92 -17.66
CA VAL A 33 -29.18 -32.95 -18.08
C VAL A 33 -30.26 -32.34 -18.98
N GLY A 34 -30.61 -31.08 -18.73
CA GLY A 34 -31.52 -30.33 -19.58
C GLY A 34 -31.60 -28.87 -19.18
N TYR A 35 -32.03 -28.02 -20.12
CA TYR A 35 -32.30 -26.61 -19.84
C TYR A 35 -33.55 -26.13 -20.57
N GLU A 36 -34.27 -25.16 -20.01
CA GLU A 36 -35.42 -24.48 -20.60
C GLU A 36 -35.21 -22.96 -20.53
N LEU A 37 -35.09 -22.31 -21.68
CA LEU A 37 -34.98 -20.86 -21.82
C LEU A 37 -36.38 -20.26 -21.97
N ARG A 38 -36.83 -19.53 -20.95
CA ARG A 38 -38.14 -18.84 -20.97
C ARG A 38 -37.98 -17.44 -21.56
N SER A 39 -39.00 -16.97 -22.28
CA SER A 39 -39.02 -15.70 -23.03
C SER A 39 -38.82 -14.42 -22.19
N SER A 40 -38.72 -14.54 -20.87
CA SER A 40 -38.54 -13.44 -19.91
C SER A 40 -37.12 -13.34 -19.31
N GLY A 41 -36.10 -13.96 -19.91
CA GLY A 41 -34.71 -13.90 -19.40
C GLY A 41 -34.46 -14.83 -18.20
N PHE A 42 -35.34 -15.82 -18.02
CA PHE A 42 -35.20 -16.88 -17.03
C PHE A 42 -34.73 -18.16 -17.72
N LEU A 43 -33.74 -18.81 -17.11
CA LEU A 43 -33.20 -20.09 -17.54
C LEU A 43 -33.40 -21.10 -16.42
N VAL A 44 -34.09 -22.19 -16.69
CA VAL A 44 -34.18 -23.32 -15.76
C VAL A 44 -33.20 -24.38 -16.22
N VAL A 45 -32.25 -24.76 -15.37
CA VAL A 45 -31.20 -25.73 -15.68
C VAL A 45 -31.32 -26.91 -14.74
N THR A 46 -31.31 -28.12 -15.29
CA THR A 46 -31.23 -29.37 -14.53
C THR A 46 -29.82 -29.92 -14.64
N VAL A 47 -29.18 -30.12 -13.50
CA VAL A 47 -27.76 -30.48 -13.38
C VAL A 47 -27.60 -31.83 -12.69
N GLN A 48 -26.62 -32.62 -13.12
CA GLN A 48 -26.38 -33.97 -12.60
C GLN A 48 -25.80 -33.96 -11.17
N ARG A 49 -24.89 -33.02 -10.88
CA ARG A 49 -24.28 -32.82 -9.55
C ARG A 49 -24.93 -31.62 -8.90
N CYS A 50 -25.71 -31.80 -7.83
CA CYS A 50 -26.41 -30.70 -7.19
C CYS A 50 -25.45 -29.63 -6.61
N ILE A 51 -25.82 -28.35 -6.66
CA ILE A 51 -25.07 -27.26 -6.01
C ILE A 51 -25.29 -27.33 -4.48
N PRO A 52 -24.25 -27.20 -3.65
CA PRO A 52 -24.41 -27.11 -2.20
C PRO A 52 -25.25 -25.88 -1.80
N PRO A 53 -26.16 -26.00 -0.82
CA PRO A 53 -27.07 -24.92 -0.43
C PRO A 53 -26.32 -23.64 0.02
N ASP A 54 -25.14 -23.79 0.64
CA ASP A 54 -24.30 -22.67 1.08
C ASP A 54 -23.80 -21.79 -0.07
N LEU A 55 -23.56 -22.39 -1.26
CA LEU A 55 -23.13 -21.63 -2.44
C LEU A 55 -24.30 -20.89 -3.09
N VAL A 56 -25.51 -21.44 -3.08
CA VAL A 56 -26.70 -20.77 -3.65
C VAL A 56 -27.00 -19.46 -2.92
N MET A 57 -26.79 -19.40 -1.60
CA MET A 57 -27.00 -18.18 -0.81
C MET A 57 -25.94 -17.09 -1.07
N SER A 58 -24.85 -17.40 -1.79
CA SER A 58 -23.71 -16.50 -1.98
C SER A 58 -23.73 -15.67 -3.28
N ASN A 59 -24.89 -15.56 -3.95
CA ASN A 59 -25.07 -14.82 -5.20
C ASN A 59 -24.05 -15.21 -6.29
N VAL A 60 -24.14 -16.46 -6.75
CA VAL A 60 -23.17 -17.07 -7.66
C VAL A 60 -23.58 -16.87 -9.12
N PHE A 61 -22.58 -16.70 -9.97
CA PHE A 61 -22.72 -16.68 -11.43
C PHE A 61 -22.23 -18.00 -12.01
N ILE A 62 -22.97 -18.54 -12.98
CA ILE A 62 -22.60 -19.75 -13.71
C ILE A 62 -22.42 -19.43 -15.19
N TYR A 63 -21.59 -20.22 -15.85
CA TYR A 63 -21.42 -20.20 -17.30
C TYR A 63 -21.42 -21.63 -17.85
N PHE A 64 -21.69 -21.75 -19.14
CA PHE A 64 -21.77 -23.04 -19.84
C PHE A 64 -20.52 -23.30 -20.67
N ARG A 65 -20.08 -24.56 -20.71
CA ARG A 65 -19.00 -25.09 -21.53
C ARG A 65 -19.56 -26.14 -22.49
N GLY A 66 -19.06 -26.15 -23.72
CA GLY A 66 -19.40 -27.20 -24.70
C GLY A 66 -20.75 -27.06 -25.41
N GLY A 67 -21.43 -25.91 -25.30
CA GLY A 67 -22.71 -25.63 -25.97
C GLY A 67 -23.77 -25.07 -25.01
N GLY A 68 -25.01 -24.88 -25.49
CA GLY A 68 -26.15 -24.43 -24.67
C GLY A 68 -26.55 -22.96 -24.86
N PRO A 69 -27.27 -22.35 -23.90
CA PRO A 69 -27.85 -21.00 -24.05
C PRO A 69 -26.83 -19.87 -24.10
N GLY A 70 -25.55 -20.11 -23.75
CA GLY A 70 -24.46 -19.13 -23.85
C GLY A 70 -24.51 -18.03 -22.77
N GLY A 71 -23.42 -17.27 -22.63
CA GLY A 71 -23.29 -16.17 -21.66
C GLY A 71 -23.20 -16.57 -20.17
N VAL A 72 -23.37 -15.58 -19.30
CA VAL A 72 -23.26 -15.71 -17.83
C VAL A 72 -24.62 -15.51 -17.17
N TRP A 73 -24.96 -16.38 -16.22
CA TRP A 73 -26.27 -16.41 -15.57
C TRP A 73 -26.13 -16.32 -14.06
N TRP A 74 -26.91 -15.45 -13.44
CA TRP A 74 -27.03 -15.35 -11.98
C TRP A 74 -28.00 -16.41 -11.46
N VAL A 75 -27.58 -17.22 -10.50
CA VAL A 75 -28.43 -18.22 -9.85
C VAL A 75 -29.35 -17.51 -8.85
N SER A 76 -30.64 -17.44 -9.15
CA SER A 76 -31.62 -16.74 -8.31
C SER A 76 -32.29 -17.66 -7.29
N HIS A 77 -32.54 -18.91 -7.65
CA HIS A 77 -33.12 -19.90 -6.76
C HIS A 77 -32.65 -21.31 -7.12
N ALA A 78 -32.46 -22.17 -6.12
CA ALA A 78 -32.25 -23.60 -6.31
C ALA A 78 -33.34 -24.38 -5.57
N ASN A 79 -33.79 -25.49 -6.15
CA ASN A 79 -34.73 -26.38 -5.47
C ASN A 79 -34.10 -27.00 -4.20
N THR A 80 -34.92 -27.57 -3.31
CA THR A 80 -34.52 -28.25 -2.07
C THR A 80 -33.44 -29.32 -2.23
N THR A 81 -33.32 -29.93 -3.42
CA THR A 81 -32.27 -30.89 -3.76
C THR A 81 -31.01 -30.26 -4.34
N GLY A 82 -31.03 -29.00 -4.76
CA GLY A 82 -29.90 -28.29 -5.40
C GLY A 82 -29.63 -28.69 -6.85
N CYS A 83 -30.44 -29.56 -7.44
CA CYS A 83 -30.24 -30.11 -8.79
C CYS A 83 -31.04 -29.42 -9.91
N VAL A 84 -32.00 -28.55 -9.54
CA VAL A 84 -32.70 -27.67 -10.49
C VAL A 84 -32.43 -26.23 -10.09
N LEU A 85 -31.86 -25.48 -11.01
CA LEU A 85 -31.41 -24.10 -10.82
C LEU A 85 -32.27 -23.16 -11.66
N THR A 86 -32.91 -22.20 -11.01
CA THR A 86 -33.51 -21.06 -11.69
C THR A 86 -32.46 -19.97 -11.77
N CYS A 87 -32.09 -19.62 -12.99
CA CYS A 87 -31.08 -18.62 -13.28
C CYS A 87 -31.72 -17.45 -14.04
N THR A 88 -31.17 -16.27 -13.86
CA THR A 88 -31.59 -15.05 -14.55
C THR A 88 -30.38 -14.33 -15.06
N SER A 89 -30.52 -13.64 -16.18
CA SER A 89 -29.45 -12.84 -16.74
C SER A 89 -29.81 -11.35 -16.75
N LYS A 90 -28.79 -10.51 -16.59
CA LYS A 90 -28.87 -9.07 -16.81
C LYS A 90 -28.15 -8.59 -18.07
N SER A 91 -27.59 -9.53 -18.85
CA SER A 91 -26.97 -9.24 -20.14
C SER A 91 -28.01 -8.62 -21.07
N LYS A 92 -27.63 -7.52 -21.73
CA LYS A 92 -28.47 -6.85 -22.73
C LYS A 92 -28.27 -7.45 -24.12
N LEU A 93 -27.20 -8.21 -24.32
CA LEU A 93 -26.88 -8.89 -25.56
C LEU A 93 -27.57 -10.26 -25.64
N PRO A 94 -27.90 -10.72 -26.85
CA PRO A 94 -28.45 -12.06 -27.03
C PRO A 94 -27.41 -13.11 -26.62
N HIS A 95 -27.81 -13.96 -25.68
CA HIS A 95 -27.00 -15.02 -25.10
C HIS A 95 -26.47 -16.04 -26.12
N SER A 96 -27.13 -16.17 -27.27
CA SER A 96 -26.78 -17.10 -28.35
C SER A 96 -25.51 -16.74 -29.12
N GLU A 97 -24.98 -15.52 -28.96
CA GLU A 97 -23.86 -15.02 -29.78
C GLU A 97 -22.47 -15.22 -29.15
N TRP A 98 -22.38 -15.52 -27.84
CA TRP A 98 -21.10 -15.51 -27.10
C TRP A 98 -21.00 -16.65 -26.10
N ASP A 99 -19.86 -17.34 -26.08
CA ASP A 99 -19.54 -18.41 -25.12
C ASP A 99 -18.36 -17.99 -24.21
N VAL A 100 -18.38 -18.46 -22.96
CA VAL A 100 -17.30 -18.24 -21.98
C VAL A 100 -16.48 -19.51 -21.87
N THR A 101 -15.19 -19.41 -22.13
CA THR A 101 -14.26 -20.54 -22.05
C THR A 101 -13.38 -20.43 -20.80
N PRO A 102 -12.95 -21.57 -20.21
CA PRO A 102 -12.01 -21.56 -19.09
C PRO A 102 -10.73 -20.80 -19.42
N PRO A 103 -10.01 -20.30 -18.39
CA PRO A 103 -8.76 -19.59 -18.60
C PRO A 103 -7.75 -20.47 -19.35
N LEU A 104 -7.01 -19.85 -20.28
CA LEU A 104 -5.97 -20.54 -21.06
C LEU A 104 -4.72 -20.86 -20.24
N VAL A 105 -4.49 -20.07 -19.17
CA VAL A 105 -3.35 -20.16 -18.26
C VAL A 105 -3.89 -20.09 -16.83
N ASP A 106 -3.39 -20.96 -15.95
CA ASP A 106 -3.80 -20.98 -14.56
C ASP A 106 -3.67 -19.61 -13.88
N GLY A 107 -4.77 -19.17 -13.27
CA GLY A 107 -4.86 -17.88 -12.60
C GLY A 107 -5.08 -16.67 -13.50
N GLU A 108 -5.29 -16.83 -14.81
CA GLU A 108 -5.82 -15.77 -15.68
C GLU A 108 -7.36 -15.74 -15.73
N ASN A 109 -7.94 -14.78 -16.47
CA ASN A 109 -9.39 -14.65 -16.58
C ASN A 109 -9.98 -15.69 -17.52
N VAL A 110 -11.27 -15.97 -17.33
CA VAL A 110 -12.12 -16.62 -18.33
C VAL A 110 -12.15 -15.80 -19.63
N VAL A 111 -12.20 -16.50 -20.77
CA VAL A 111 -12.09 -15.90 -22.10
C VAL A 111 -13.45 -15.93 -22.80
N LEU A 112 -13.98 -14.75 -23.15
CA LEU A 112 -15.13 -14.58 -24.05
C LEU A 112 -14.73 -14.93 -25.49
N ARG A 113 -15.54 -15.75 -26.16
CA ARG A 113 -15.40 -16.04 -27.60
C ARG A 113 -16.72 -15.82 -28.31
N GLN A 114 -16.66 -15.38 -29.57
CA GLN A 114 -17.86 -15.33 -30.40
C GLN A 114 -18.24 -16.75 -30.78
N ARG A 115 -19.53 -17.10 -30.66
CA ARG A 115 -20.01 -18.38 -31.15
C ARG A 115 -19.99 -18.34 -32.68
N THR A 116 -19.21 -19.22 -33.31
CA THR A 116 -19.34 -19.45 -34.76
C THR A 116 -20.76 -19.97 -35.01
N LYS A 117 -21.55 -19.27 -35.85
CA LYS A 117 -22.89 -19.71 -36.25
C LYS A 117 -22.82 -21.20 -36.61
N LEU A 118 -23.47 -22.06 -35.84
CA LEU A 118 -23.67 -23.44 -36.28
C LEU A 118 -24.44 -23.39 -37.62
N PRO A 119 -24.16 -24.29 -38.58
CA PRO A 119 -24.90 -24.36 -39.83
C PRO A 119 -26.39 -24.70 -39.65
N GLU A 120 -26.82 -25.07 -38.44
CA GLU A 120 -28.21 -25.40 -38.09
C GLU A 120 -28.74 -24.49 -36.97
N GLY A 121 -29.40 -23.39 -37.35
CA GLY A 121 -30.34 -22.64 -36.50
C GLY A 121 -29.84 -22.09 -35.16
N ASP A 122 -30.67 -21.26 -34.53
CA ASP A 122 -30.47 -20.89 -33.12
C ASP A 122 -30.54 -22.14 -32.23
N PRO A 123 -29.80 -22.19 -31.10
CA PRO A 123 -29.89 -23.32 -30.18
C PRO A 123 -31.35 -23.53 -29.75
N PRO A 124 -31.82 -24.78 -29.62
CA PRO A 124 -33.20 -25.04 -29.24
C PRO A 124 -33.49 -24.40 -27.88
N SER A 125 -34.65 -23.77 -27.75
CA SER A 125 -35.13 -23.10 -26.52
C SER A 125 -35.27 -24.04 -25.34
N SER A 126 -35.29 -25.35 -25.58
CA SER A 126 -35.20 -26.39 -24.57
C SER A 126 -34.31 -27.53 -25.05
N PHE A 127 -33.54 -28.10 -24.13
CA PHE A 127 -32.73 -29.29 -24.35
C PHE A 127 -33.03 -30.32 -23.26
N THR A 128 -33.24 -31.56 -23.66
CA THR A 128 -33.33 -32.73 -22.77
C THR A 128 -32.41 -33.79 -23.32
N ALA A 129 -31.43 -34.25 -22.53
CA ALA A 129 -30.52 -35.30 -22.96
C ALA A 129 -31.28 -36.62 -23.15
N ASP A 130 -31.30 -37.15 -24.38
CA ASP A 130 -31.79 -38.50 -24.68
C ASP A 130 -30.75 -39.54 -24.24
N ALA A 131 -31.18 -40.57 -23.51
CA ALA A 131 -30.30 -41.59 -22.91
C ALA A 131 -29.60 -42.53 -23.92
N SER A 132 -29.82 -42.36 -25.22
CA SER A 132 -29.40 -43.28 -26.30
C SER A 132 -28.31 -42.72 -27.23
N VAL A 133 -27.91 -41.44 -27.10
CA VAL A 133 -26.88 -40.79 -27.93
C VAL A 133 -25.79 -40.23 -27.01
N PRO A 134 -24.49 -40.44 -27.27
CA PRO A 134 -23.44 -39.82 -26.47
C PRO A 134 -23.57 -38.29 -26.61
N PRO A 135 -23.84 -37.54 -25.52
CA PRO A 135 -24.09 -36.12 -25.64
C PRO A 135 -22.78 -35.40 -25.96
N ALA A 136 -22.82 -34.45 -26.90
CA ALA A 136 -21.92 -33.30 -26.81
C ALA A 136 -22.13 -32.71 -25.41
N THR A 137 -21.17 -32.95 -24.51
CA THR A 137 -21.42 -32.91 -23.06
C THR A 137 -21.43 -31.46 -22.61
N ILE A 138 -22.60 -30.83 -22.61
CA ILE A 138 -22.79 -29.48 -22.08
C ILE A 138 -22.55 -29.55 -20.57
N SER A 139 -21.55 -28.83 -20.09
CA SER A 139 -21.25 -28.72 -18.66
C SER A 139 -21.44 -27.28 -18.20
N CYS A 140 -21.86 -27.08 -16.97
CA CYS A 140 -21.94 -25.78 -16.31
C CYS A 140 -20.94 -25.73 -15.16
N ALA A 141 -20.29 -24.57 -15.01
CA ALA A 141 -19.35 -24.30 -13.93
C ALA A 141 -19.64 -22.92 -13.33
N ILE A 142 -19.23 -22.77 -12.07
CA ILE A 142 -19.27 -21.46 -11.41
C ILE A 142 -18.19 -20.56 -12.01
N LEU A 143 -18.55 -19.30 -12.25
CA LEU A 143 -17.64 -18.29 -12.74
C LEU A 143 -16.55 -18.02 -11.69
N PRO A 144 -15.26 -18.24 -11.99
CA PRO A 144 -14.20 -17.85 -11.08
C PRO A 144 -14.15 -16.31 -10.95
N PRO A 145 -13.63 -15.77 -9.84
CA PRO A 145 -13.49 -14.34 -9.69
C PRO A 145 -12.59 -13.76 -10.80
N LEU A 146 -13.02 -12.64 -11.38
CA LEU A 146 -12.21 -11.93 -12.36
C LEU A 146 -10.97 -11.33 -11.68
N VAL A 147 -9.81 -11.63 -12.24
CA VAL A 147 -8.52 -11.09 -11.83
C VAL A 147 -8.28 -9.76 -12.54
N SER A 148 -8.16 -8.69 -11.75
CA SER A 148 -7.79 -7.37 -12.23
C SER A 148 -6.35 -7.04 -11.85
N TYR A 149 -5.52 -6.74 -12.85
CA TYR A 149 -4.15 -6.28 -12.66
C TYR A 149 -4.15 -4.77 -12.52
N CYS A 150 -3.89 -4.31 -11.30
CA CYS A 150 -3.98 -2.92 -10.92
C CYS A 150 -2.61 -2.24 -11.03
N ARG A 151 -2.63 -1.03 -11.57
CA ARG A 151 -1.47 -0.13 -11.69
C ARG A 151 -1.86 1.28 -11.28
N THR A 152 -0.94 2.03 -10.70
CA THR A 152 -1.08 3.48 -10.55
C THR A 152 0.03 4.27 -11.23
N THR A 153 -0.28 5.48 -11.67
CA THR A 153 0.69 6.50 -12.03
C THR A 153 0.41 7.76 -11.23
N VAL A 154 1.33 8.15 -10.37
CA VAL A 154 1.21 9.37 -9.57
C VAL A 154 1.90 10.50 -10.33
N PHE A 155 1.11 11.47 -10.78
CA PHE A 155 1.62 12.61 -11.54
C PHE A 155 2.29 13.63 -10.63
N ASN A 156 1.68 13.90 -9.48
CA ASN A 156 2.23 14.85 -8.51
C ASN A 156 1.63 14.67 -7.12
N VAL A 157 2.38 15.09 -6.11
CA VAL A 157 1.90 15.36 -4.76
C VAL A 157 2.10 16.84 -4.49
N PHE A 158 1.01 17.56 -4.30
CA PHE A 158 0.98 19.02 -4.22
C PHE A 158 1.27 19.53 -2.81
N GLU A 159 0.71 18.88 -1.81
CA GLU A 159 0.79 19.33 -0.41
C GLU A 159 0.72 18.13 0.54
N ILE A 160 1.42 18.24 1.67
CA ILE A 160 1.35 17.27 2.77
C ILE A 160 1.04 18.06 4.05
N ASN A 161 -0.15 17.86 4.61
CA ASN A 161 -0.59 18.49 5.83
C ASN A 161 -0.35 17.56 7.03
N THR A 162 0.65 17.89 7.83
CA THR A 162 1.07 17.08 8.99
C THR A 162 0.08 17.10 10.15
N VAL A 163 -0.74 18.15 10.27
CA VAL A 163 -1.71 18.31 11.36
C VAL A 163 -3.02 17.60 11.02
N LEU A 164 -3.52 17.82 9.81
CA LEU A 164 -4.73 17.16 9.31
C LEU A 164 -4.48 15.68 8.97
N GLN A 165 -3.22 15.24 8.88
CA GLN A 165 -2.85 13.89 8.46
C GLN A 165 -3.43 13.57 7.07
N THR A 166 -3.25 14.52 6.15
CA THR A 166 -3.72 14.41 4.77
C THR A 166 -2.64 14.83 3.79
N PHE A 167 -2.72 14.34 2.55
CA PHE A 167 -1.89 14.79 1.46
C PHE A 167 -2.73 14.96 0.19
N ARG A 168 -2.36 15.91 -0.66
CA ARG A 168 -3.05 16.21 -1.92
C ARG A 168 -2.25 15.67 -3.10
N ALA A 169 -2.87 14.85 -3.94
CA ALA A 169 -2.20 14.22 -5.08
C ALA A 169 -3.09 14.13 -6.33
N ASP A 170 -2.44 14.01 -7.49
CA ASP A 170 -3.06 13.67 -8.77
C ASP A 170 -2.52 12.30 -9.19
N ALA A 171 -3.40 11.31 -9.19
CA ALA A 171 -3.08 9.92 -9.45
C ALA A 171 -4.00 9.34 -10.53
N PHE A 172 -3.42 8.48 -11.35
CA PHE A 172 -4.11 7.70 -12.37
C PHE A 172 -4.11 6.25 -11.94
N PHE A 173 -5.27 5.60 -11.94
CA PHE A 173 -5.45 4.19 -11.65
C PHE A 173 -5.90 3.45 -12.91
N GLU A 174 -5.32 2.28 -13.13
CA GLU A 174 -5.65 1.38 -14.23
C GLU A 174 -5.92 -0.01 -13.66
N LEU A 175 -7.12 -0.53 -13.93
CA LEU A 175 -7.55 -1.89 -13.63
C LEU A 175 -7.61 -2.65 -14.95
N ARG A 176 -6.68 -3.59 -15.16
CA ARG A 176 -6.58 -4.35 -16.40
C ARG A 176 -7.09 -5.78 -16.21
N PHE A 177 -8.17 -6.12 -16.90
CA PHE A 177 -8.65 -7.49 -17.06
C PHE A 177 -7.94 -8.09 -18.27
N ARG A 178 -6.91 -8.90 -18.01
CA ARG A 178 -6.13 -9.57 -19.05
C ARG A 178 -6.90 -10.74 -19.64
N THR A 179 -6.65 -11.02 -20.91
CA THR A 179 -7.11 -12.22 -21.63
C THR A 179 -8.62 -12.45 -21.53
N ILE A 180 -9.40 -11.39 -21.33
CA ILE A 180 -10.86 -11.46 -21.06
C ILE A 180 -11.66 -11.87 -22.31
N ALA A 181 -11.13 -11.65 -23.50
CA ALA A 181 -11.83 -11.89 -24.75
C ALA A 181 -10.87 -12.31 -25.87
N ALA A 182 -11.38 -13.07 -26.82
CA ALA A 182 -10.68 -13.37 -28.06
C ALA A 182 -10.73 -12.18 -29.04
N SER A 183 -9.81 -12.17 -30.02
CA SER A 183 -9.60 -11.06 -30.95
C SER A 183 -10.82 -10.72 -31.83
N ASP A 184 -11.71 -11.69 -32.03
CA ASP A 184 -12.96 -11.59 -32.78
C ASP A 184 -14.08 -10.89 -32.00
N VAL A 185 -13.97 -10.81 -30.67
CA VAL A 185 -15.02 -10.26 -29.82
C VAL A 185 -14.95 -8.72 -29.77
N PRO A 186 -16.06 -8.02 -30.03
CA PRO A 186 -16.14 -6.57 -29.93
C PRO A 186 -16.17 -6.12 -28.47
N GLN A 187 -15.69 -4.90 -28.23
CA GLN A 187 -15.64 -4.30 -26.89
C GLN A 187 -17.01 -4.28 -26.19
N ALA A 188 -18.11 -4.10 -26.92
CA ALA A 188 -19.46 -4.02 -26.35
C ALA A 188 -19.85 -5.28 -25.55
N SER A 189 -19.44 -6.47 -26.00
CA SER A 189 -19.73 -7.74 -25.32
C SER A 189 -18.99 -7.87 -24.00
N VAL A 190 -17.76 -7.35 -23.93
CA VAL A 190 -16.97 -7.31 -22.69
C VAL A 190 -17.58 -6.32 -21.69
N VAL A 191 -18.05 -5.16 -22.17
CA VAL A 191 -18.74 -4.19 -21.31
C VAL A 191 -20.03 -4.77 -20.75
N ASP A 192 -20.83 -5.46 -21.57
CA ASP A 192 -22.07 -6.11 -21.12
C ASP A 192 -21.80 -7.22 -20.10
N LEU A 193 -20.73 -8.01 -20.28
CA LEU A 193 -20.29 -8.99 -19.28
C LEU A 193 -19.96 -8.29 -17.95
N LEU A 194 -19.14 -7.24 -17.98
CA LEU A 194 -18.75 -6.53 -16.77
C LEU A 194 -19.95 -5.85 -16.09
N ASP A 195 -20.85 -5.24 -16.86
CA ASP A 195 -22.11 -4.67 -16.36
C ASP A 195 -23.01 -5.75 -15.74
N SER A 196 -23.07 -6.96 -16.32
CA SER A 196 -23.83 -8.09 -15.76
C SER A 196 -23.27 -8.58 -14.42
N LEU A 197 -21.95 -8.46 -14.23
CA LEU A 197 -21.26 -8.71 -12.96
C LEU A 197 -21.23 -7.47 -12.05
N TYR A 198 -21.87 -6.38 -12.49
CA TYR A 198 -21.89 -5.07 -11.83
C TYR A 198 -20.51 -4.50 -11.52
N ILE A 199 -19.57 -4.73 -12.43
CA ILE A 199 -18.22 -4.20 -12.42
C ILE A 199 -18.20 -3.02 -13.40
N ASN A 200 -18.18 -1.82 -12.86
CA ASN A 200 -18.08 -0.59 -13.63
C ASN A 200 -17.14 0.39 -12.91
N THR A 201 -16.89 1.54 -13.53
CA THR A 201 -16.01 2.57 -12.94
C THR A 201 -16.62 3.24 -11.71
N SER A 202 -17.95 3.25 -11.54
CA SER A 202 -18.60 3.89 -10.38
C SER A 202 -18.53 3.08 -9.09
N VAL A 203 -18.27 1.78 -9.19
CA VAL A 203 -18.10 0.85 -8.07
C VAL A 203 -16.65 0.80 -7.59
N VAL A 204 -15.72 1.43 -8.35
CA VAL A 204 -14.32 1.58 -7.95
C VAL A 204 -14.17 2.81 -7.07
N GLU A 205 -13.69 2.60 -5.84
CA GLU A 205 -13.60 3.63 -4.82
C GLU A 205 -12.19 3.71 -4.25
N CYS A 206 -11.80 4.90 -3.80
CA CYS A 206 -10.54 5.09 -3.08
C CYS A 206 -10.86 5.35 -1.59
N LEU A 207 -10.59 4.35 -0.75
CA LEU A 207 -11.07 4.24 0.63
C LEU A 207 -10.56 5.36 1.54
N ASN A 208 -9.37 5.88 1.28
CA ASN A 208 -8.77 6.94 2.08
C ASN A 208 -8.95 8.34 1.48
N THR A 209 -9.96 8.54 0.63
CA THR A 209 -10.29 9.87 0.10
C THR A 209 -10.91 10.75 1.18
N ALA A 210 -10.29 11.91 1.46
CA ALA A 210 -10.86 12.95 2.32
C ALA A 210 -11.69 13.96 1.52
N SER A 211 -11.22 14.36 0.34
CA SER A 211 -11.98 15.22 -0.57
C SER A 211 -11.54 15.00 -2.02
N VAL A 212 -12.46 15.21 -2.96
CA VAL A 212 -12.21 15.10 -4.41
C VAL A 212 -12.18 16.49 -5.01
N GLU A 213 -11.24 16.73 -5.92
CA GLU A 213 -11.10 18.00 -6.63
C GLU A 213 -11.51 17.86 -8.09
N GLY A 214 -12.67 18.43 -8.40
CA GLY A 214 -13.27 18.32 -9.73
C GLY A 214 -13.87 16.93 -9.99
N ASP A 215 -14.16 16.66 -11.25
CA ASP A 215 -14.80 15.41 -11.65
C ASP A 215 -13.78 14.29 -11.82
N VAL A 216 -14.11 13.10 -11.30
CA VAL A 216 -13.33 11.88 -11.52
C VAL A 216 -13.46 11.49 -13.00
N GLN A 217 -12.38 11.64 -13.75
CA GLN A 217 -12.36 11.25 -15.15
C GLN A 217 -12.22 9.73 -15.23
N SER A 218 -13.15 9.06 -15.90
CA SER A 218 -13.06 7.63 -16.15
C SER A 218 -13.27 7.31 -17.62
N TRP A 219 -12.52 6.34 -18.11
CA TRP A 219 -12.66 5.82 -19.48
C TRP A 219 -12.24 4.36 -19.51
N SER A 220 -12.55 3.69 -20.61
CA SER A 220 -12.10 2.32 -20.84
C SER A 220 -11.25 2.24 -22.10
N SER A 221 -10.39 1.22 -22.17
CA SER A 221 -9.64 0.91 -23.39
C SER A 221 -9.61 -0.60 -23.62
N TYR A 222 -9.80 -1.00 -24.87
CA TYR A 222 -9.72 -2.38 -25.32
C TYR A 222 -8.48 -2.54 -26.20
N THR A 223 -7.54 -3.38 -25.78
CA THR A 223 -6.21 -3.49 -26.40
C THR A 223 -5.80 -4.94 -26.57
N PRO A 224 -5.04 -5.31 -27.62
CA PRO A 224 -4.48 -6.65 -27.74
C PRO A 224 -3.67 -7.04 -26.50
N SER A 225 -3.80 -8.30 -26.09
CA SER A 225 -3.13 -8.81 -24.90
C SER A 225 -1.61 -8.80 -25.07
N THR A 226 -0.89 -8.50 -23.99
CA THR A 226 0.58 -8.49 -24.01
C THR A 226 1.19 -9.89 -24.09
N HIS A 227 0.52 -10.88 -23.51
CA HIS A 227 1.00 -12.26 -23.42
C HIS A 227 0.65 -13.06 -24.68
N HIS A 228 -0.57 -12.86 -25.19
CA HIS A 228 -1.10 -13.57 -26.36
C HIS A 228 -1.41 -12.60 -27.49
N LYS A 229 -0.35 -11.98 -28.04
CA LYS A 229 -0.47 -10.93 -29.06
C LYS A 229 -1.25 -11.45 -30.28
N GLY A 230 -2.34 -10.75 -30.62
CA GLY A 230 -3.12 -10.99 -31.82
C GLY A 230 -4.23 -12.03 -31.69
N THR A 231 -4.24 -12.84 -30.62
CA THR A 231 -5.29 -13.85 -30.38
C THR A 231 -6.27 -13.43 -29.28
N LEU A 232 -5.76 -12.76 -28.24
CA LEU A 232 -6.56 -12.35 -27.09
C LEU A 232 -6.49 -10.83 -26.91
N MET A 233 -7.51 -10.31 -26.23
CA MET A 233 -7.70 -8.90 -25.93
C MET A 233 -7.81 -8.69 -24.41
N ASP A 234 -7.27 -7.56 -23.96
CA ASP A 234 -7.34 -7.07 -22.60
C ASP A 234 -8.31 -5.89 -22.54
N TYR A 235 -9.08 -5.81 -21.46
CA TYR A 235 -9.97 -4.68 -21.18
C TYR A 235 -9.48 -3.91 -19.96
N CYS A 236 -9.29 -2.60 -20.10
CA CYS A 236 -8.78 -1.74 -19.04
C CYS A 236 -9.83 -0.72 -18.62
N LEU A 237 -10.12 -0.65 -17.33
CA LEU A 237 -10.82 0.47 -16.70
C LEU A 237 -9.79 1.47 -16.18
N LYS A 238 -9.96 2.73 -16.53
CA LYS A 238 -9.00 3.80 -16.27
C LYS A 238 -9.70 4.93 -15.53
N LEU A 239 -9.12 5.36 -14.42
CA LEU A 239 -9.65 6.43 -13.57
C LEU A 239 -8.54 7.41 -13.27
N ARG A 240 -8.81 8.71 -13.39
CA ARG A 240 -7.92 9.76 -12.91
C ARG A 240 -8.57 10.45 -11.72
N PHE A 241 -7.83 10.44 -10.62
CA PHE A 241 -8.27 10.96 -9.34
C PHE A 241 -7.36 12.09 -8.90
N LYS A 242 -7.94 13.27 -8.74
CA LYS A 242 -7.26 14.41 -8.15
C LYS A 242 -7.99 14.77 -6.87
N GLY A 243 -7.28 14.76 -5.75
CA GLY A 243 -7.94 14.94 -4.46
C GLY A 243 -6.99 14.94 -3.28
N CYS A 244 -7.58 15.03 -2.09
CA CYS A 244 -6.92 14.89 -0.81
C CYS A 244 -7.18 13.49 -0.26
N PHE A 245 -6.11 12.83 0.17
CA PHE A 245 -6.11 11.51 0.77
C PHE A 245 -5.70 11.62 2.24
N SER A 246 -6.31 10.79 3.07
CA SER A 246 -6.02 10.66 4.50
C SER A 246 -4.91 9.64 4.71
N GLU A 247 -3.88 10.02 5.47
CA GLU A 247 -2.73 9.18 5.78
C GLU A 247 -2.22 9.48 7.18
N MET A 248 -2.05 8.45 7.99
CA MET A 248 -1.46 8.60 9.32
C MET A 248 0.06 8.83 9.23
N LEU A 249 0.49 10.09 9.33
CA LEU A 249 1.90 10.47 9.25
C LEU A 249 2.66 10.17 10.55
N GLU A 250 3.86 9.59 10.42
CA GLU A 250 4.73 9.22 11.54
C GLU A 250 5.78 10.31 11.81
N LEU A 251 5.48 11.22 12.75
CA LEU A 251 6.28 12.44 12.99
C LEU A 251 7.22 12.34 14.21
N TRP A 252 7.25 11.22 14.92
CA TRP A 252 8.16 11.01 16.06
C TRP A 252 9.64 11.37 15.77
N PRO A 253 10.21 10.99 14.62
CA PRO A 253 11.60 11.31 14.26
C PRO A 253 11.79 12.62 13.50
N PHE A 254 10.77 13.50 13.48
CA PHE A 254 10.87 14.77 12.78
C PHE A 254 12.10 15.57 13.27
N PRO A 255 12.94 16.13 12.37
CA PRO A 255 12.74 16.34 10.92
C PRO A 255 13.37 15.27 10.01
N PHE A 256 13.85 14.16 10.55
CA PHE A 256 14.46 13.04 9.81
C PHE A 256 13.43 11.94 9.50
N ASP A 257 12.17 12.35 9.34
CA ASP A 257 11.04 11.47 9.08
C ASP A 257 11.00 10.97 7.65
N THR A 258 10.45 9.76 7.50
CA THR A 258 10.11 9.13 6.23
C THR A 258 8.63 8.84 6.28
N GLN A 259 7.89 9.36 5.30
CA GLN A 259 6.45 9.21 5.19
C GLN A 259 6.17 8.34 3.98
N GLY A 260 5.38 7.28 4.12
CA GLY A 260 4.79 6.67 2.93
C GLY A 260 3.37 7.19 2.74
N LEU A 261 3.11 7.70 1.55
CA LEU A 261 1.82 8.21 1.16
C LEU A 261 1.08 7.10 0.43
N THR A 262 -0.04 6.64 0.99
CA THR A 262 -0.78 5.50 0.48
C THR A 262 -2.04 5.97 -0.23
N MET A 263 -2.38 5.34 -1.34
CA MET A 263 -3.71 5.47 -1.93
C MET A 263 -4.32 4.09 -2.00
N SER A 264 -5.44 3.91 -1.30
CA SER A 264 -6.09 2.61 -1.12
C SER A 264 -7.26 2.46 -2.07
N LEU A 265 -7.05 1.68 -3.14
CA LEU A 265 -8.06 1.40 -4.15
C LEU A 265 -8.84 0.14 -3.78
N THR A 266 -10.17 0.20 -3.86
CA THR A 266 -11.07 -0.95 -3.68
C THR A 266 -12.09 -1.02 -4.80
N ILE A 267 -12.70 -2.19 -4.95
CA ILE A 267 -13.94 -2.34 -5.70
C ILE A 267 -15.04 -2.74 -4.73
N ASN A 268 -16.19 -2.08 -4.78
CA ASN A 268 -17.36 -2.40 -3.95
C ASN A 268 -18.08 -3.66 -4.49
N ARG A 269 -17.31 -4.74 -4.65
CA ARG A 269 -17.73 -6.10 -4.99
C ARG A 269 -16.94 -7.12 -4.17
N PRO A 270 -17.57 -8.23 -3.75
CA PRO A 270 -16.87 -9.21 -2.95
C PRO A 270 -15.75 -9.90 -3.73
N THR A 271 -14.80 -10.50 -3.02
CA THR A 271 -13.69 -11.28 -3.59
C THR A 271 -14.15 -12.50 -4.40
N SER A 272 -15.42 -12.89 -4.32
CA SER A 272 -16.02 -13.90 -5.21
C SER A 272 -16.20 -13.41 -6.65
N TYR A 273 -16.27 -12.09 -6.86
CA TYR A 273 -16.48 -11.49 -8.18
C TYR A 273 -15.17 -10.99 -8.78
N VAL A 274 -14.36 -10.28 -7.98
CA VAL A 274 -13.14 -9.64 -8.45
C VAL A 274 -12.03 -9.76 -7.41
N VAL A 275 -10.83 -10.08 -7.88
CA VAL A 275 -9.60 -10.11 -7.08
C VAL A 275 -8.56 -9.21 -7.74
N PHE A 276 -7.89 -8.39 -6.95
CA PHE A 276 -6.82 -7.52 -7.41
C PHE A 276 -5.47 -8.22 -7.37
N ARG A 277 -4.63 -7.89 -8.34
CA ARG A 277 -3.21 -8.24 -8.37
C ARG A 277 -2.39 -7.02 -8.74
N SER A 278 -1.15 -6.98 -8.28
CA SER A 278 -0.18 -6.00 -8.77
C SER A 278 0.12 -6.25 -10.24
N ASN A 279 0.15 -5.19 -11.05
CA ASN A 279 0.63 -5.27 -12.42
C ASN A 279 2.16 -5.11 -12.45
N ASP A 280 2.87 -6.24 -12.45
CA ASP A 280 4.34 -6.23 -12.44
C ASP A 280 4.95 -6.06 -13.84
N ASP A 281 4.20 -6.38 -14.91
CA ASP A 281 4.66 -6.17 -16.30
C ASP A 281 4.65 -4.67 -16.67
N PHE A 282 3.69 -3.92 -16.14
CA PHE A 282 3.61 -2.47 -16.25
C PHE A 282 3.66 -1.86 -14.85
N PRO A 283 4.85 -1.57 -14.31
CA PRO A 283 5.01 -1.14 -12.93
C PRO A 283 4.28 0.18 -12.65
N SER A 284 3.89 0.35 -11.40
CA SER A 284 3.32 1.61 -10.94
C SER A 284 4.42 2.67 -10.80
N VAL A 285 4.17 3.88 -11.34
CA VAL A 285 5.21 4.89 -11.55
C VAL A 285 4.88 6.21 -10.84
N PHE A 286 5.89 6.84 -10.25
CA PHE A 286 5.83 8.19 -9.71
C PHE A 286 6.62 9.13 -10.63
N LEU A 287 5.98 10.19 -11.16
CA LEU A 287 6.64 11.16 -12.03
C LEU A 287 7.52 12.14 -11.23
N VAL A 288 8.75 11.72 -10.92
CA VAL A 288 9.71 12.52 -10.15
C VAL A 288 10.02 13.87 -10.82
N ASN A 289 10.10 13.92 -12.15
CA ASN A 289 10.47 15.11 -12.90
C ASN A 289 9.55 16.32 -12.68
N ARG A 290 8.30 16.12 -12.25
CA ARG A 290 7.33 17.20 -12.00
C ARG A 290 6.93 17.32 -10.54
N PHE A 291 7.69 16.73 -9.63
CA PHE A 291 7.37 16.70 -8.21
C PHE A 291 7.42 18.09 -7.58
N ALA A 292 6.24 18.64 -7.23
CA ALA A 292 6.08 20.02 -6.78
C ALA A 292 6.83 20.32 -5.47
N ILE A 293 6.84 19.37 -4.54
CA ILE A 293 7.47 19.53 -3.21
C ILE A 293 8.85 18.84 -3.11
N SER A 294 9.54 18.68 -4.25
CA SER A 294 10.90 18.12 -4.33
C SER A 294 11.96 18.89 -3.52
N ASN A 295 11.71 20.17 -3.23
CA ASN A 295 12.57 20.97 -2.34
C ASN A 295 12.44 20.61 -0.86
N LEU A 296 11.30 20.01 -0.46
CA LEU A 296 11.04 19.60 0.92
C LEU A 296 11.29 18.11 1.13
N PHE A 297 11.02 17.28 0.11
CA PHE A 297 11.10 15.83 0.21
C PHE A 297 11.95 15.23 -0.92
N HIS A 298 12.66 14.15 -0.60
CA HIS A 298 13.31 13.26 -1.54
C HIS A 298 12.46 11.99 -1.72
N VAL A 299 12.30 11.53 -2.96
CA VAL A 299 11.55 10.30 -3.24
C VAL A 299 12.46 9.10 -3.05
N VAL A 300 12.19 8.27 -2.04
CA VAL A 300 13.05 7.11 -1.72
C VAL A 300 12.86 5.97 -2.71
N THR A 301 11.63 5.78 -3.20
CA THR A 301 11.30 4.75 -4.18
C THR A 301 11.68 5.11 -5.62
N ALA A 302 12.44 6.20 -5.82
CA ALA A 302 12.77 6.76 -7.12
C ALA A 302 11.50 6.95 -7.98
N GLU A 303 11.42 6.30 -9.13
CA GLU A 303 10.27 6.38 -10.04
C GLU A 303 9.19 5.33 -9.78
N HIS A 304 9.33 4.48 -8.76
CA HIS A 304 8.40 3.37 -8.51
C HIS A 304 7.41 3.68 -7.38
N VAL A 305 6.21 3.14 -7.51
CA VAL A 305 5.18 3.10 -6.45
C VAL A 305 5.02 1.66 -6.01
N LEU A 306 5.06 1.42 -4.71
CA LEU A 306 5.00 0.08 -4.14
C LEU A 306 3.54 -0.37 -4.01
N PRO A 307 3.10 -1.42 -4.75
CA PRO A 307 1.75 -1.96 -4.61
C PRO A 307 1.72 -3.03 -3.50
N ARG A 308 0.67 -2.99 -2.69
CA ARG A 308 0.36 -3.98 -1.67
C ARG A 308 -1.08 -4.44 -1.84
N VAL A 309 -1.25 -5.70 -2.21
CA VAL A 309 -2.58 -6.32 -2.34
C VAL A 309 -3.02 -6.83 -0.97
N GLY A 310 -4.29 -6.61 -0.62
CA GLY A 310 -4.90 -7.11 0.60
C GLY A 310 -6.39 -7.40 0.43
N VAL A 311 -7.01 -7.81 1.53
CA VAL A 311 -8.44 -8.10 1.61
C VAL A 311 -9.02 -7.38 2.81
N SER A 312 -10.25 -6.88 2.69
CA SER A 312 -10.95 -6.26 3.81
C SER A 312 -11.31 -7.29 4.90
N ASP A 313 -11.44 -6.83 6.14
CA ASP A 313 -11.95 -7.66 7.23
C ASP A 313 -13.48 -7.86 7.03
N PRO A 314 -13.99 -9.11 7.03
CA PRO A 314 -15.43 -9.38 7.03
C PRO A 314 -16.22 -8.60 8.08
N ALA A 315 -15.62 -8.33 9.25
CA ALA A 315 -16.28 -7.63 10.36
C ALA A 315 -16.59 -6.16 10.05
N GLU A 316 -15.93 -5.57 9.05
CA GLU A 316 -16.17 -4.18 8.61
C GLU A 316 -17.28 -4.09 7.55
N SER A 317 -17.76 -5.23 7.04
CA SER A 317 -18.86 -5.29 6.08
C SER A 317 -20.20 -5.54 6.78
N SER A 318 -21.24 -4.79 6.40
CA SER A 318 -22.61 -5.02 6.86
C SER A 318 -23.16 -6.40 6.48
N GLN A 319 -22.62 -7.01 5.42
CA GLN A 319 -23.03 -8.32 4.91
C GLN A 319 -22.00 -9.42 5.23
N GLY A 320 -20.94 -9.11 5.96
CA GLY A 320 -19.87 -10.07 6.27
C GLY A 320 -19.01 -10.45 5.06
N TYR A 321 -19.06 -9.69 3.97
CA TYR A 321 -18.28 -9.97 2.78
C TYR A 321 -16.84 -9.46 2.87
N ARG A 322 -15.95 -10.17 2.17
CA ARG A 322 -14.56 -9.76 1.93
C ARG A 322 -14.50 -9.00 0.61
N TYR A 323 -13.79 -7.89 0.58
CA TYR A 323 -13.57 -7.06 -0.60
C TYR A 323 -12.08 -7.04 -0.94
N SER A 324 -11.76 -7.04 -2.23
CA SER A 324 -10.37 -6.94 -2.69
C SER A 324 -9.93 -5.48 -2.65
N CYS A 325 -8.76 -5.23 -2.08
CA CYS A 325 -8.20 -3.89 -1.98
C CYS A 325 -6.70 -3.89 -2.31
N ILE A 326 -6.20 -2.76 -2.82
CA ILE A 326 -4.80 -2.58 -3.16
C ILE A 326 -4.34 -1.20 -2.72
N ASP A 327 -3.26 -1.19 -1.94
CA ASP A 327 -2.61 0.00 -1.42
C ASP A 327 -1.41 0.35 -2.32
N PHE A 328 -1.41 1.56 -2.86
CA PHE A 328 -0.28 2.08 -3.63
C PHE A 328 0.49 3.09 -2.80
N THR A 329 1.74 2.78 -2.46
CA THR A 329 2.57 3.60 -1.56
C THR A 329 3.72 4.27 -2.29
N VAL A 330 3.86 5.57 -2.07
CA VAL A 330 5.06 6.35 -2.41
C VAL A 330 5.81 6.70 -1.13
N ILE A 331 7.09 6.32 -1.00
CA ILE A 331 7.90 6.64 0.17
C ILE A 331 8.70 7.93 -0.07
N LEU A 332 8.45 8.92 0.78
CA LEU A 332 9.11 10.23 0.76
C LEU A 332 9.95 10.41 2.04
N GLN A 333 11.15 10.96 1.89
CA GLN A 333 12.02 11.34 3.01
C GLN A 333 12.13 12.86 3.08
N ARG A 334 11.91 13.46 4.26
CA ARG A 334 12.07 14.90 4.43
C ARG A 334 13.54 15.32 4.34
N LYS A 335 13.81 16.47 3.72
CA LYS A 335 15.13 17.12 3.73
C LYS A 335 15.29 17.92 5.04
N PRO A 336 16.20 17.53 5.95
CA PRO A 336 16.28 18.11 7.29
C PRO A 336 17.02 19.45 7.34
N GLY A 337 17.68 19.88 6.25
CA GLY A 337 18.63 21.00 6.26
C GLY A 337 18.11 22.30 6.86
N TYR A 338 16.88 22.69 6.52
CA TYR A 338 16.21 23.88 7.07
C TYR A 338 16.06 23.81 8.60
N TYR A 339 15.62 22.66 9.13
CA TYR A 339 15.43 22.49 10.57
C TYR A 339 16.76 22.39 11.32
N VAL A 340 17.79 21.81 10.71
CA VAL A 340 19.12 21.79 11.31
C VAL A 340 19.70 23.20 11.41
N SER A 341 19.71 23.97 10.31
CA SER A 341 20.33 25.30 10.27
C SER A 341 19.53 26.36 11.01
N ASN A 342 18.20 26.34 10.90
CA ASN A 342 17.35 27.43 11.40
C ASN A 342 16.67 27.10 12.73
N VAL A 343 16.73 25.84 13.19
CA VAL A 343 16.17 25.42 14.47
C VAL A 343 17.22 24.88 15.43
N MET A 344 17.97 23.85 15.04
CA MET A 344 18.94 23.22 15.95
C MET A 344 20.17 24.10 16.21
N VAL A 345 20.77 24.70 15.18
CA VAL A 345 21.97 25.53 15.36
C VAL A 345 21.70 26.75 16.27
N PRO A 346 20.65 27.55 16.09
CA PRO A 346 20.43 28.74 16.91
C PRO A 346 20.14 28.42 18.38
N ILE A 347 19.32 27.40 18.69
CA ILE A 347 19.07 27.02 20.09
C ILE A 347 20.33 26.49 20.79
N THR A 348 21.20 25.83 20.03
CA THR A 348 22.49 25.36 20.52
C THR A 348 23.40 26.54 20.86
N ILE A 349 23.49 27.53 19.96
CA ILE A 349 24.27 28.75 20.19
C ILE A 349 23.73 29.51 21.41
N LEU A 350 22.41 29.69 21.52
CA LEU A 350 21.79 30.35 22.68
C LEU A 350 22.14 29.65 23.99
N THR A 351 22.14 28.32 24.00
CA THR A 351 22.52 27.55 25.19
C THR A 351 24.00 27.70 25.51
N TYR A 352 24.87 27.74 24.49
CA TYR A 352 26.30 28.02 24.69
C TYR A 352 26.57 29.43 25.21
N LEU A 353 25.84 30.43 24.74
CA LEU A 353 25.90 31.80 25.28
C LEU A 353 25.49 31.85 26.75
N GLY A 354 24.66 30.91 27.21
CA GLY A 354 24.32 30.74 28.62
C GLY A 354 25.53 30.59 29.53
N PHE A 355 26.58 29.90 29.05
CA PHE A 355 27.80 29.72 29.82
C PHE A 355 28.65 31.00 29.96
N LEU A 356 28.33 32.08 29.24
CA LEU A 356 28.97 33.39 29.47
C LEU A 356 28.63 33.97 30.85
N SER A 357 27.58 33.49 31.53
CA SER A 357 27.30 33.87 32.91
C SER A 357 28.44 33.52 33.88
N PHE A 358 29.24 32.50 33.54
CA PHE A 358 30.42 32.09 34.32
C PHE A 358 31.67 32.92 34.01
N GLY A 359 31.52 34.04 33.30
CA GLY A 359 32.62 34.95 32.99
C GLY A 359 33.37 35.47 34.23
N ILE A 360 34.65 35.77 34.02
CA ILE A 360 35.59 36.29 35.01
C ILE A 360 35.76 37.80 34.77
N GLU A 361 35.67 38.61 35.83
CA GLU A 361 35.75 40.09 35.73
C GLU A 361 37.19 40.61 35.95
N SER A 362 37.95 40.02 36.87
CA SER A 362 39.39 40.26 37.03
C SER A 362 40.09 38.98 37.56
N PHE A 363 41.42 38.95 37.68
CA PHE A 363 42.16 37.72 38.07
C PHE A 363 41.55 37.07 39.32
N ARG A 364 40.99 35.86 39.16
CA ARG A 364 40.33 35.09 40.23
C ARG A 364 39.14 35.80 40.91
N THR A 365 38.45 36.68 40.19
CA THR A 365 37.21 37.31 40.67
C THR A 365 36.07 37.06 39.70
N ARG A 366 34.96 36.63 40.28
CA ARG A 366 33.72 36.33 39.58
C ARG A 366 33.05 37.61 39.08
N MET A 367 32.34 37.50 37.97
CA MET A 367 31.39 38.54 37.56
C MET A 367 30.33 38.72 38.65
N ALA A 368 29.93 39.98 38.89
CA ALA A 368 28.87 40.30 39.85
C ALA A 368 27.59 39.49 39.62
N THR A 369 27.01 38.93 40.69
CA THR A 369 25.80 38.09 40.66
C THR A 369 24.65 38.72 39.88
N SER A 370 24.47 40.04 40.00
CA SER A 370 23.44 40.80 39.26
C SER A 370 23.59 40.64 37.75
N ASN A 371 24.82 40.74 37.22
CA ASN A 371 25.10 40.63 35.79
C ASN A 371 24.86 39.19 35.30
N ARG A 372 25.21 38.19 36.09
CA ARG A 372 25.03 36.77 35.75
C ARG A 372 23.56 36.37 35.65
N ILE A 373 22.76 36.78 36.63
CA ILE A 373 21.31 36.55 36.64
C ILE A 373 20.69 37.30 35.46
N SER A 374 21.12 38.54 35.18
CA SER A 374 20.65 39.31 34.03
C SER A 374 20.90 38.57 32.71
N ILE A 375 22.13 38.10 32.45
CA ILE A 375 22.46 37.32 31.24
C ILE A 375 21.59 36.06 31.15
N SER A 376 21.47 35.30 32.25
CA SER A 376 20.75 34.03 32.27
C SER A 376 19.25 34.20 32.02
N VAL A 377 18.61 35.17 32.68
CA VAL A 377 17.18 35.47 32.49
C VAL A 377 16.92 36.02 31.10
N THR A 378 17.79 36.88 30.56
CA THR A 378 17.67 37.39 29.20
C THR A 378 17.76 36.27 28.17
N LEU A 379 18.69 35.31 28.33
CA LEU A 379 18.82 34.16 27.43
C LEU A 379 17.65 33.19 27.57
N LEU A 380 17.13 32.97 28.78
CA LEU A 380 15.94 32.16 29.02
C LEU A 380 14.71 32.77 28.33
N LEU A 381 14.50 34.09 28.47
CA LEU A 381 13.45 34.83 27.78
C LEU A 381 13.62 34.73 26.25
N THR A 382 14.86 34.84 25.77
CA THR A 382 15.19 34.70 24.33
C THR A 382 14.86 33.31 23.81
N ALA A 383 15.19 32.25 24.57
CA ALA A 383 14.89 30.87 24.20
C ALA A 383 13.38 30.58 24.16
N VAL A 384 12.62 31.11 25.12
CA VAL A 384 11.15 31.00 25.14
C VAL A 384 10.54 31.76 23.95
N ALA A 385 10.98 32.99 23.70
CA ALA A 385 10.54 33.78 22.54
C ALA A 385 10.87 33.07 21.22
N TYR A 386 12.06 32.49 21.12
CA TYR A 386 12.48 31.70 19.97
C TYR A 386 11.61 30.46 19.76
N LYS A 387 11.27 29.73 20.84
CA LYS A 387 10.36 28.58 20.78
C LYS A 387 8.99 28.98 20.21
N PHE A 388 8.45 30.13 20.60
CA PHE A 388 7.21 30.66 20.02
C PHE A 388 7.36 31.07 18.55
N ALA A 389 8.50 31.66 18.18
CA ALA A 389 8.77 32.06 16.80
C ALA A 389 8.80 30.87 15.83
N ILE A 390 9.32 29.72 16.25
CA ILE A 390 9.38 28.51 15.42
C ILE A 390 8.15 27.61 15.53
N ALA A 391 7.22 27.88 16.47
CA ALA A 391 6.07 27.02 16.72
C ALA A 391 5.13 26.85 15.51
N GLY A 392 5.12 27.81 14.58
CA GLY A 392 4.38 27.71 13.33
C GLY A 392 5.01 26.81 12.26
N ALA A 393 6.32 26.55 12.36
CA ALA A 393 7.05 25.69 11.42
C ALA A 393 7.10 24.21 11.87
N LEU A 394 6.73 23.95 13.12
CA LEU A 394 6.68 22.62 13.73
C LEU A 394 5.25 22.08 13.69
N PRO A 395 5.06 20.77 13.44
CA PRO A 395 3.74 20.18 13.49
C PRO A 395 3.17 20.25 14.91
N GLN A 396 1.97 20.80 15.06
CA GLN A 396 1.26 20.86 16.34
C GLN A 396 0.59 19.51 16.64
N ILE A 397 1.36 18.59 17.19
CA ILE A 397 0.94 17.22 17.55
C ILE A 397 1.04 16.98 19.06
N SER A 398 0.23 16.04 19.56
CA SER A 398 0.13 15.77 21.01
C SER A 398 1.38 15.12 21.63
N TYR A 399 2.26 14.52 20.83
CA TYR A 399 3.46 13.86 21.30
C TYR A 399 4.70 14.65 20.89
N LEU A 400 5.76 14.61 21.71
CA LEU A 400 7.01 15.30 21.40
C LEU A 400 7.71 14.61 20.21
N THR A 401 8.10 15.41 19.23
CA THR A 401 9.01 14.98 18.17
C THR A 401 10.45 14.95 18.67
N SER A 402 11.35 14.32 17.91
CA SER A 402 12.79 14.30 18.23
C SER A 402 13.38 15.72 18.30
N LEU A 403 12.92 16.63 17.44
CA LEU A 403 13.28 18.04 17.51
C LEU A 403 12.72 18.74 18.75
N ASP A 404 11.47 18.48 19.13
CA ASP A 404 10.89 19.06 20.36
C ASP A 404 11.66 18.60 21.60
N TRP A 405 12.11 17.34 21.62
CA TRP A 405 12.95 16.81 22.68
C TRP A 405 14.29 17.55 22.76
N TYR A 406 14.92 17.83 21.62
CA TYR A 406 16.17 18.60 21.54
C TYR A 406 16.02 20.04 22.06
N VAL A 407 14.99 20.75 21.60
CA VAL A 407 14.69 22.12 22.04
C VAL A 407 14.35 22.14 23.54
N THR A 408 13.58 21.17 24.01
CA THR A 408 13.22 21.05 25.44
C THR A 408 14.44 20.75 26.30
N MET A 409 15.32 19.84 25.88
CA MET A 409 16.57 19.54 26.58
C MET A 409 17.45 20.78 26.71
N SER A 410 17.62 21.54 25.62
CA SER A 410 18.40 22.79 25.61
C SER A 410 17.77 23.83 26.56
N SER A 411 16.44 23.94 26.55
CA SER A 411 15.70 24.83 27.46
C SER A 411 15.87 24.44 28.93
N VAL A 412 15.83 23.14 29.23
CA VAL A 412 16.06 22.64 30.60
C VAL A 412 17.46 23.00 31.07
N VAL A 413 18.49 22.83 30.24
CA VAL A 413 19.87 23.21 30.59
C VAL A 413 19.98 24.70 30.90
N MET A 414 19.34 25.58 30.11
CA MET A 414 19.31 27.02 30.41
C MET A 414 18.62 27.33 31.76
N VAL A 415 17.56 26.60 32.11
CA VAL A 415 16.93 26.74 33.44
C VAL A 415 17.89 26.30 34.54
N VAL A 416 18.57 25.16 34.38
CA VAL A 416 19.54 24.69 35.39
C VAL A 416 20.68 25.69 35.56
N VAL A 417 21.23 26.24 34.47
CA VAL A 417 22.24 27.32 34.53
C VAL A 417 21.70 28.56 35.26
N THR A 418 20.44 28.94 35.01
CA THR A 418 19.83 30.10 35.70
C THR A 418 19.67 29.85 37.20
N VAL A 419 19.24 28.64 37.59
CA VAL A 419 19.09 28.24 38.99
C VAL A 419 20.45 28.20 39.69
N GLU A 420 21.46 27.65 39.02
CA GLU A 420 22.83 27.61 39.53
C GLU A 420 23.34 29.04 39.80
N ASN A 421 23.23 29.96 38.84
CA ASN A 421 23.68 31.34 39.00
C ASN A 421 23.00 32.08 40.17
N ALA A 422 21.77 31.68 40.52
CA ALA A 422 21.02 32.26 41.63
C ALA A 422 21.39 31.64 42.99
N VAL A 423 21.64 30.34 43.04
CA VAL A 423 21.87 29.58 44.29
C VAL A 423 23.34 29.55 44.69
N PHE A 424 24.26 29.54 43.72
CA PHE A 424 25.69 29.40 43.94
C PHE A 424 26.29 30.47 44.88
N PRO A 425 25.92 31.77 44.78
CA PRO A 425 26.39 32.79 45.72
C PRO A 425 25.99 32.51 47.17
N TRP A 426 24.80 31.95 47.40
CA TRP A 426 24.33 31.60 48.75
C TRP A 426 25.15 30.44 49.34
N LEU A 427 25.45 29.42 48.53
CA LEU A 427 26.32 28.30 48.93
C LEU A 427 27.73 28.78 49.28
N CYS A 428 28.26 29.75 48.55
CA CYS A 428 29.60 30.26 48.81
C CYS A 428 29.71 31.11 50.06
N VAL A 429 28.67 31.86 50.45
CA VAL A 429 28.65 32.57 51.75
C VAL A 429 28.81 31.59 52.93
N THR A 430 28.36 30.34 52.78
CA THR A 430 28.49 29.32 53.83
C THR A 430 29.86 28.63 53.90
N THR A 431 30.71 28.82 52.89
CA THR A 431 32.06 28.23 52.83
C THR A 431 33.09 29.35 53.03
N ALA A 432 33.99 29.23 54.02
CA ALA A 432 34.82 30.33 54.48
C ALA A 432 35.99 30.71 53.53
N ASP A 433 36.20 29.95 52.44
CA ASP A 433 37.36 30.09 51.54
C ASP A 433 36.92 30.52 50.12
N ASP A 434 37.18 31.78 49.76
CA ASP A 434 36.84 32.36 48.45
C ASP A 434 37.52 31.65 47.27
N ASP A 435 38.77 31.20 47.47
CA ASP A 435 39.56 30.44 46.50
C ASP A 435 38.90 29.10 46.16
N VAL A 436 38.43 28.37 47.18
CA VAL A 436 37.75 27.08 47.01
C VAL A 436 36.42 27.26 46.29
N CYS A 437 35.68 28.33 46.60
CA CYS A 437 34.45 28.61 45.88
C CYS A 437 34.72 28.95 44.39
N PHE A 438 35.87 29.54 44.03
CA PHE A 438 36.17 29.87 42.63
C PHE A 438 36.49 28.61 41.82
N ASP A 439 37.32 27.73 42.38
CA ASP A 439 37.68 26.47 41.75
C ASP A 439 36.47 25.52 41.62
N THR A 440 35.57 25.52 42.62
CA THR A 440 34.33 24.73 42.56
C THR A 440 33.37 25.25 41.50
N GLU A 441 33.18 26.57 41.36
CA GLU A 441 32.35 27.16 40.30
C GLU A 441 32.86 26.79 38.91
N GLN A 442 34.17 26.95 38.69
CA GLN A 442 34.78 26.63 37.41
C GLN A 442 34.65 25.14 37.09
N THR A 443 34.76 24.28 38.11
CA THR A 443 34.50 22.84 37.97
C THR A 443 33.04 22.58 37.59
N VAL A 444 32.06 23.21 38.24
CA VAL A 444 30.63 23.09 37.91
C VAL A 444 30.38 23.53 36.46
N MET A 445 30.90 24.69 36.05
CA MET A 445 30.78 25.17 34.67
C MET A 445 31.30 24.14 33.66
N TRP A 446 32.53 23.66 33.83
CA TRP A 446 33.12 22.67 32.90
C TRP A 446 32.32 21.37 32.89
N THR A 447 31.82 20.90 34.04
CA THR A 447 30.98 19.69 34.09
C THR A 447 29.66 19.88 33.34
N MET A 448 28.98 21.02 33.50
CA MET A 448 27.74 21.33 32.79
C MET A 448 27.98 21.53 31.29
N PHE A 449 29.10 22.16 30.91
CA PHE A 449 29.50 22.34 29.52
C PHE A 449 29.78 20.99 28.84
N VAL A 450 30.54 20.10 29.50
CA VAL A 450 30.82 18.75 28.99
C VAL A 450 29.55 17.89 28.94
N LEU A 451 28.66 18.00 29.92
CA LEU A 451 27.39 17.28 29.92
C LEU A 451 26.48 17.76 28.79
N PHE A 452 26.38 19.08 28.58
CA PHE A 452 25.60 19.65 27.49
C PHE A 452 26.16 19.27 26.11
N THR A 453 27.47 19.43 25.90
CA THR A 453 28.14 19.02 24.66
C THR A 453 27.95 17.52 24.40
N GLY A 454 28.11 16.68 25.42
CA GLY A 454 27.82 15.24 25.34
C GLY A 454 26.36 14.93 25.02
N GLY A 455 25.41 15.67 25.60
CA GLY A 455 23.99 15.57 25.28
C GLY A 455 23.66 15.97 23.84
N VAL A 456 24.25 17.05 23.34
CA VAL A 456 24.11 17.50 21.93
C VAL A 456 24.66 16.43 21.00
N VAL A 457 25.91 15.97 21.22
CA VAL A 457 26.52 14.92 20.40
C VAL A 457 25.70 13.63 20.45
N GLY A 458 25.26 13.21 21.64
CA GLY A 458 24.40 12.05 21.82
C GLY A 458 23.09 12.17 21.03
N SER A 459 22.42 13.31 21.08
CA SER A 459 21.18 13.56 20.33
C SER A 459 21.40 13.49 18.81
N VAL A 460 22.51 14.06 18.31
CA VAL A 460 22.88 14.02 16.89
C VAL A 460 23.19 12.59 16.46
N VAL A 461 23.92 11.82 17.28
CA VAL A 461 24.23 10.40 17.01
C VAL A 461 22.96 9.56 17.00
N VAL A 462 22.03 9.75 17.94
CA VAL A 462 20.75 9.04 17.98
C VAL A 462 19.91 9.36 16.74
N MET A 463 19.80 10.64 16.37
CA MET A 463 19.06 11.06 15.17
C MET A 463 19.71 10.52 13.90
N TRP A 464 21.03 10.54 13.81
CA TRP A 464 21.79 9.98 12.69
C TRP A 464 21.59 8.47 12.58
N TRP A 465 21.74 7.74 13.68
CA TRP A 465 21.54 6.29 13.71
C TRP A 465 20.11 5.89 13.34
N ALA A 466 19.11 6.60 13.86
CA ALA A 466 17.71 6.40 13.47
C ALA A 466 17.47 6.67 11.98
N SER A 467 18.11 7.70 11.42
CA SER A 467 18.04 8.04 9.99
C SER A 467 18.68 6.95 9.11
N VAL A 468 19.88 6.48 9.48
CA VAL A 468 20.59 5.40 8.77
C VAL A 468 19.78 4.11 8.81
N ARG A 469 19.27 3.72 9.98
CA ARG A 469 18.44 2.52 10.12
C ARG A 469 17.22 2.53 9.20
N ARG A 470 16.59 3.68 9.02
CA ARG A 470 15.43 3.81 8.11
C ARG A 470 15.80 3.80 6.65
N ARG A 471 16.90 4.44 6.26
CA ARG A 471 17.41 4.35 4.89
C ARG A 471 17.62 2.89 4.51
N ASN A 472 18.29 2.13 5.38
CA ASN A 472 18.51 0.70 5.18
C ASN A 472 17.21 -0.10 5.00
N ALA A 473 16.19 0.15 5.83
CA ALA A 473 14.89 -0.51 5.71
C ALA A 473 14.17 -0.14 4.41
N ASN A 474 14.23 1.13 3.99
CA ASN A 474 13.63 1.57 2.73
C ASN A 474 14.36 0.98 1.52
N ASP A 475 15.69 0.91 1.56
CA ASP A 475 16.50 0.31 0.50
C ASP A 475 16.15 -1.16 0.31
N THR A 476 15.94 -1.90 1.40
CA THR A 476 15.49 -3.30 1.33
C THR A 476 14.08 -3.44 0.74
N LEU A 477 13.15 -2.52 1.02
CA LEU A 477 11.81 -2.52 0.41
C LEU A 477 11.89 -2.26 -1.10
N VAL A 478 12.71 -1.31 -1.52
CA VAL A 478 12.94 -1.00 -2.94
C VAL A 478 13.59 -2.18 -3.65
N ALA A 479 14.60 -2.80 -3.02
CA ALA A 479 15.25 -4.00 -3.54
C ALA A 479 14.27 -5.16 -3.76
N GLN A 480 13.37 -5.42 -2.82
CA GLN A 480 12.33 -6.45 -2.97
C GLN A 480 11.40 -6.17 -4.14
N HIS A 481 11.00 -4.91 -4.29
CA HIS A 481 10.17 -4.50 -5.41
C HIS A 481 10.91 -4.67 -6.74
N GLN A 482 12.19 -4.31 -6.82
CA GLN A 482 13.01 -4.51 -8.02
C GLN A 482 13.12 -6.00 -8.39
N VAL A 483 13.31 -6.90 -7.42
CA VAL A 483 13.33 -8.35 -7.69
C VAL A 483 12.00 -8.83 -8.27
N ARG A 484 10.86 -8.34 -7.77
CA ARG A 484 9.54 -8.66 -8.34
C ARG A 484 9.41 -8.20 -9.79
N LEU A 485 9.86 -6.98 -10.09
CA LEU A 485 9.84 -6.44 -11.46
C LEU A 485 10.80 -7.20 -12.39
N LEU A 486 11.97 -7.61 -11.90
CA LEU A 486 12.92 -8.42 -12.66
C LEU A 486 12.32 -9.79 -13.00
N ALA A 487 11.68 -10.46 -12.04
CA ALA A 487 11.01 -11.73 -12.28
C ALA A 487 9.90 -11.61 -13.35
N ALA A 488 9.10 -10.55 -13.29
CA ALA A 488 8.05 -10.29 -14.29
C ALA A 488 8.63 -9.95 -15.68
N LYS A 489 9.74 -9.21 -15.74
CA LYS A 489 10.39 -8.82 -16.99
C LYS A 489 11.07 -9.99 -17.70
N ASP A 490 11.81 -10.80 -16.95
CA ASP A 490 12.60 -11.91 -17.52
C ASP A 490 11.71 -13.14 -17.82
N TYR A 491 10.62 -13.34 -17.05
CA TYR A 491 9.66 -14.44 -17.23
C TYR A 491 8.21 -13.93 -17.37
N PRO A 492 7.87 -13.26 -18.48
CA PRO A 492 6.56 -12.65 -18.67
C PRO A 492 5.44 -13.68 -18.82
N THR A 493 5.70 -14.89 -19.29
CA THR A 493 4.68 -15.94 -19.50
C THR A 493 4.40 -16.78 -18.26
N ALA A 494 5.23 -16.70 -17.21
CA ALA A 494 5.06 -17.49 -16.01
C ALA A 494 3.76 -17.13 -15.29
N CYS A 495 3.05 -18.14 -14.76
CA CYS A 495 1.89 -17.95 -13.90
C CYS A 495 2.25 -17.10 -12.67
N TYR A 496 1.28 -16.34 -12.15
CA TYR A 496 1.45 -15.53 -10.93
C TYR A 496 1.99 -16.36 -9.74
N LYS A 497 1.47 -17.58 -9.53
CA LYS A 497 1.94 -18.49 -8.46
C LYS A 497 3.42 -18.83 -8.62
N SER A 498 3.83 -19.17 -9.84
CA SER A 498 5.23 -19.48 -10.17
C SER A 498 6.14 -18.25 -9.98
N ARG A 499 5.73 -17.06 -10.44
CA ARG A 499 6.50 -15.82 -10.21
C ARG A 499 6.67 -15.49 -8.74
N ARG A 500 5.64 -15.70 -7.92
CA ARG A 500 5.71 -15.50 -6.47
C ARG A 500 6.72 -16.46 -5.83
N ALA A 501 6.71 -17.73 -6.24
CA ALA A 501 7.69 -18.72 -5.79
C ALA A 501 9.12 -18.36 -6.20
N MET A 502 9.33 -17.90 -7.44
CA MET A 502 10.62 -17.39 -7.92
C MET A 502 11.13 -16.23 -7.06
N VAL A 503 10.27 -15.24 -6.81
CA VAL A 503 10.62 -14.08 -5.96
C VAL A 503 10.97 -14.55 -4.56
N ASP A 504 10.14 -15.38 -3.93
CA ASP A 504 10.39 -15.86 -2.57
C ASP A 504 11.70 -16.68 -2.49
N HIS A 505 12.05 -17.45 -3.53
CA HIS A 505 13.33 -18.15 -3.63
C HIS A 505 14.53 -17.19 -3.72
N VAL A 506 14.45 -16.17 -4.58
CA VAL A 506 15.52 -15.17 -4.75
C VAL A 506 15.72 -14.37 -3.47
N LEU A 507 14.63 -13.96 -2.82
CA LEU A 507 14.69 -13.25 -1.54
C LEU A 507 15.38 -14.09 -0.45
N ALA A 508 15.07 -15.38 -0.39
CA ALA A 508 15.73 -16.31 0.54
C ALA A 508 17.22 -16.47 0.24
N LYS A 509 17.61 -16.61 -1.04
CA LYS A 509 19.03 -16.73 -1.44
C LYS A 509 19.84 -15.47 -1.19
N MET A 510 19.21 -14.31 -1.36
CA MET A 510 19.84 -13.01 -1.12
C MET A 510 19.84 -12.58 0.35
N ASN A 511 19.30 -13.41 1.26
CA ASN A 511 19.09 -13.05 2.66
C ASN A 511 18.34 -11.72 2.84
N LEU A 512 17.40 -11.41 1.93
CA LEU A 512 16.56 -10.22 2.02
C LEU A 512 15.35 -10.53 2.90
N PRO A 513 15.23 -9.92 4.10
CA PRO A 513 14.11 -10.20 4.99
C PRO A 513 12.83 -9.66 4.38
N ARG A 514 11.76 -10.48 4.27
CA ARG A 514 10.46 -10.05 3.72
C ARG A 514 9.93 -8.87 4.53
N LEU A 515 10.08 -7.67 3.99
CA LEU A 515 9.67 -6.44 4.63
C LEU A 515 8.40 -6.03 3.94
N GLU A 516 7.35 -5.94 4.74
CA GLU A 516 6.14 -5.29 4.30
C GLU A 516 6.18 -3.89 4.86
N TRP A 517 5.98 -2.90 3.99
CA TRP A 517 5.66 -1.57 4.48
C TRP A 517 4.29 -1.68 5.18
N VAL A 518 4.34 -1.59 6.51
CA VAL A 518 3.20 -1.65 7.42
C VAL A 518 3.24 -0.34 8.16
N HIS A 519 2.13 0.41 8.18
CA HIS A 519 1.97 1.60 9.03
C HIS A 519 2.50 1.28 10.42
N GLN A 520 3.63 1.88 10.77
CA GLN A 520 4.58 1.25 11.68
C GLN A 520 4.26 1.69 13.11
N LYS A 521 3.10 1.26 13.63
CA LYS A 521 2.74 1.44 15.04
C LYS A 521 2.97 0.20 15.90
N THR A 522 3.31 -0.96 15.33
CA THR A 522 3.30 -2.22 16.11
C THR A 522 4.59 -3.03 16.19
N ASN A 523 5.67 -2.71 15.47
CA ASN A 523 6.93 -3.45 15.66
C ASN A 523 8.13 -2.49 15.75
N HIS A 524 8.64 -2.30 16.96
CA HIS A 524 9.99 -1.75 17.20
C HIS A 524 11.11 -2.71 16.71
N ASP A 525 10.76 -3.93 16.29
CA ASP A 525 11.67 -5.06 16.07
C ASP A 525 11.74 -5.60 14.63
N THR A 526 11.39 -4.85 13.59
CA THR A 526 11.74 -5.26 12.22
C THR A 526 13.19 -4.85 11.91
N SER A 527 14.14 -5.47 12.59
CA SER A 527 15.56 -5.40 12.29
C SER A 527 15.92 -6.42 11.22
N GLY A 528 15.97 -5.98 9.97
CA GLY A 528 16.73 -6.67 8.93
C GLY A 528 18.17 -6.14 8.88
N PRO A 529 19.19 -6.99 8.68
CA PRO A 529 20.53 -6.49 8.40
C PRO A 529 20.52 -5.61 7.14
N TYR A 530 21.39 -4.60 7.10
CA TYR A 530 21.63 -3.83 5.88
C TYR A 530 22.12 -4.78 4.79
N VAL A 531 21.32 -4.95 3.75
CA VAL A 531 21.75 -5.67 2.54
C VAL A 531 22.09 -4.59 1.52
N GLY A 532 23.34 -4.58 1.08
CA GLY A 532 23.82 -3.61 0.09
C GLY A 532 23.01 -3.66 -1.20
N HIS A 533 23.24 -2.69 -2.09
CA HIS A 533 22.59 -2.62 -3.40
C HIS A 533 22.47 -4.00 -4.05
N VAL A 534 21.24 -4.46 -4.27
CA VAL A 534 20.99 -5.71 -4.98
C VAL A 534 21.55 -5.54 -6.39
N SER A 535 22.64 -6.25 -6.68
CA SER A 535 23.15 -6.28 -8.04
C SER A 535 22.16 -7.07 -8.89
N THR A 536 21.61 -6.41 -9.91
CA THR A 536 20.61 -6.99 -10.81
C THR A 536 21.10 -8.29 -11.45
N GLU A 537 22.41 -8.40 -11.68
CA GLU A 537 23.06 -9.60 -12.22
C GLU A 537 22.97 -10.80 -11.27
N THR A 538 23.20 -10.62 -9.97
CA THR A 538 23.04 -11.71 -9.00
C THR A 538 21.60 -12.18 -8.86
N ALA A 539 20.62 -11.26 -8.91
CA ALA A 539 19.20 -11.61 -8.88
C ALA A 539 18.83 -12.46 -10.10
N LYS A 540 19.31 -12.06 -11.27
CA LYS A 540 19.11 -12.81 -12.52
C LYS A 540 19.73 -14.20 -12.49
N ALA A 541 20.94 -14.34 -11.96
CA ALA A 541 21.59 -15.64 -11.83
C ALA A 541 20.79 -16.59 -10.94
N HIS A 542 20.25 -16.11 -9.81
CA HIS A 542 19.40 -16.92 -8.94
C HIS A 542 18.04 -17.25 -9.56
N LEU A 543 17.43 -16.32 -10.30
CA LEU A 543 16.20 -16.59 -11.06
C LEU A 543 16.42 -17.68 -12.10
N ALA A 544 17.49 -17.59 -12.89
CA ALA A 544 17.85 -18.60 -13.89
C ALA A 544 18.13 -19.97 -13.26
N ALA A 545 18.80 -20.00 -12.10
CA ALA A 545 19.06 -21.24 -11.36
C ALA A 545 17.79 -21.90 -10.83
N PHE A 546 16.79 -21.11 -10.40
CA PHE A 546 15.49 -21.65 -9.96
C PHE A 546 14.74 -22.28 -11.12
N VAL A 547 14.66 -21.59 -12.26
CA VAL A 547 13.97 -22.10 -13.45
C VAL A 547 14.62 -23.39 -13.95
N ALA A 548 15.95 -23.43 -14.03
CA ALA A 548 16.68 -24.64 -14.43
C ALA A 548 16.49 -25.84 -13.46
N ALA A 549 16.12 -25.59 -12.21
CA ALA A 549 15.87 -26.64 -11.22
C ALA A 549 14.41 -27.16 -11.22
N ASP A 550 13.47 -26.34 -11.70
CA ASP A 550 12.02 -26.58 -11.60
C ASP A 550 11.36 -26.81 -12.98
N ASP A 551 12.15 -27.23 -13.98
CA ASP A 551 11.78 -27.54 -15.38
C ASP A 551 10.59 -28.53 -15.55
N ARG A 552 10.00 -29.05 -14.47
CA ARG A 552 8.81 -29.93 -14.51
C ARG A 552 7.50 -29.24 -14.16
N ASN A 553 7.48 -27.99 -13.68
CA ASN A 553 6.27 -27.37 -13.11
C ASN A 553 5.97 -25.92 -13.56
N ILE A 554 6.78 -25.32 -14.43
CA ILE A 554 6.63 -23.88 -14.72
C ILE A 554 5.54 -23.60 -15.78
N CYS A 555 5.24 -24.55 -16.67
CA CYS A 555 4.22 -24.40 -17.74
C CYS A 555 3.70 -25.76 -18.25
N GLU A 556 2.91 -26.50 -17.45
CA GLU A 556 1.89 -27.42 -17.99
C GLU A 556 0.51 -26.96 -17.56
#